data_AF-D3B8L7-F1
#
_entry.id   AF-D3B8L7-F1
#
_cell.length_a   1.000
_cell.length_b   1.000
_cell.length_c   1.000
_cell.angle_alpha   90.00
_cell.angle_beta   90.00
_cell.angle_gamma   90.00
#
_symmetry.space_group_name_H-M   'P 1'
#
loop_
_entity.id
_entity.type
_entity.pdbx_description
1 polymer ?
#
loop_
_entity_poly.entity_id
_entity_poly.type
_entity_poly.pdbx_seq_one_letter_code
_entity_poly.pdbx_strand_id
1 'polypeptide(L)'
;MKNEKFFLVRDLMMFKVTCNSINLYKSLLNCNRNITVLGSNIRLFSTANKNSNKMSNSLEHILFMQLKEDMTEQQYNGLVNHIAKMQENIPGVITINFGKNLCKDRSGGYNYGYRVLLRDPADLQVYDPHPLHAEFKNLLNEVRTSPPIVSDFLVPRQ
;
A
#
# COMPACT_ATOMS: atom_id res chain seq x y z
N MET A 1 -22.38 -2.72 -35.72
CA MET A 1 -21.05 -2.41 -35.14
C MET A 1 -20.70 -0.99 -35.56
N LYS A 2 -21.11 0.01 -34.78
CA LYS A 2 -20.27 0.81 -33.86
C LYS A 2 -19.07 1.43 -34.60
N ASN A 3 -19.26 2.58 -35.25
CA ASN A 3 -19.10 3.96 -34.72
C ASN A 3 -17.70 4.25 -34.19
N GLU A 4 -16.84 4.85 -35.02
CA GLU A 4 -15.79 5.74 -34.53
C GLU A 4 -15.98 7.12 -35.16
N LYS A 5 -16.25 8.09 -34.29
CA LYS A 5 -16.41 9.50 -34.62
C LYS A 5 -15.01 10.12 -34.74
N PHE A 6 -14.67 10.57 -35.95
CA PHE A 6 -13.60 11.56 -36.14
C PHE A 6 -14.01 12.88 -35.50
N PHE A 7 -13.37 13.27 -34.41
CA PHE A 7 -13.44 14.64 -33.93
C PHE A 7 -12.43 15.49 -34.70
N LEU A 8 -12.97 16.34 -35.57
CA LEU A 8 -12.30 17.52 -36.07
C LEU A 8 -11.97 18.43 -34.89
N VAL A 9 -10.68 18.65 -34.63
CA VAL A 9 -10.23 19.87 -33.96
C VAL A 9 -9.48 20.67 -35.01
N ARG A 10 -10.24 21.57 -35.65
CA ARG A 10 -9.69 22.78 -36.26
C ARG A 10 -9.13 23.59 -35.09
N ASP A 11 -7.83 23.82 -35.08
CA ASP A 11 -7.36 25.19 -34.96
C ASP A 11 -5.94 25.36 -35.49
N LEU A 12 -5.88 26.35 -36.36
CA LEU A 12 -4.77 26.81 -37.15
C LEU A 12 -3.96 27.76 -36.25
N MET A 13 -2.81 27.32 -35.73
CA MET A 13 -1.73 28.26 -35.44
C MET A 13 -0.46 27.78 -36.15
N MET A 14 -0.34 28.26 -37.39
CA MET A 14 0.89 28.31 -38.15
C MET A 14 1.89 29.21 -37.41
N PHE A 15 2.74 28.64 -36.55
CA PHE A 15 3.97 29.30 -36.17
C PHE A 15 4.99 29.10 -37.29
N LYS A 16 5.06 30.06 -38.22
CA LYS A 16 6.24 30.25 -39.07
C LYS A 16 7.39 30.68 -38.14
N VAL A 17 8.20 29.73 -37.72
CA VAL A 17 9.53 30.05 -37.17
C VAL A 17 10.50 29.99 -38.35
N THR A 18 10.77 31.16 -38.93
CA THR A 18 11.93 31.33 -39.81
C THR A 18 13.18 31.12 -38.97
N CYS A 19 13.89 30.04 -39.28
CA CYS A 19 15.16 29.70 -38.66
C CYS A 19 16.20 30.73 -39.09
N ASN A 20 16.65 31.57 -38.15
CA ASN A 20 17.94 32.23 -38.24
C ASN A 20 18.63 32.10 -36.88
N SER A 21 19.74 31.36 -36.89
CA SER A 21 20.91 31.57 -36.04
C SER A 21 20.81 31.20 -34.54
N ILE A 22 21.07 29.91 -34.28
CA ILE A 22 22.06 29.40 -33.28
C ILE A 22 21.79 29.54 -31.76
N ASN A 23 20.87 30.35 -31.25
CA ASN A 23 20.73 30.52 -29.78
C ASN A 23 19.52 29.84 -29.12
N LEU A 24 19.39 28.51 -29.26
CA LEU A 24 18.41 27.73 -28.47
C LEU A 24 18.94 26.42 -27.88
N TYR A 25 20.26 26.25 -27.77
CA TYR A 25 20.85 24.99 -27.31
C TYR A 25 21.07 24.85 -25.80
N LYS A 26 20.72 25.85 -24.98
CA LYS A 26 20.92 25.79 -23.51
C LYS A 26 19.65 25.63 -22.66
N SER A 27 18.44 25.63 -23.25
CA SER A 27 17.21 25.41 -22.47
C SER A 27 16.74 23.95 -22.42
N LEU A 28 17.36 23.04 -23.17
CA LEU A 28 16.87 21.66 -23.33
C LEU A 28 17.80 20.58 -22.75
N LEU A 29 18.88 20.96 -22.06
CA LEU A 29 19.85 19.99 -21.51
C LEU A 29 19.53 19.45 -20.11
N ASN A 30 18.37 19.78 -19.53
CA ASN A 30 17.90 19.16 -18.27
C ASN A 30 17.03 17.91 -18.47
N CYS A 31 16.99 17.35 -19.69
CA CYS A 31 16.28 16.10 -19.95
C CYS A 31 17.23 15.13 -20.64
N ASN A 32 17.61 14.05 -19.94
CA ASN A 32 18.35 12.92 -20.51
C ASN A 32 17.50 12.25 -21.59
N ARG A 33 17.55 12.79 -22.82
CA ARG A 33 16.88 12.25 -24.01
C ARG A 33 17.94 11.80 -24.99
N ASN A 34 17.97 10.50 -25.29
CA ASN A 34 18.71 10.00 -26.45
C ASN A 34 17.97 10.44 -27.72
N ILE A 35 18.60 11.29 -28.52
CA ILE A 35 18.07 11.73 -29.81
C ILE A 35 18.81 10.97 -30.89
N THR A 36 18.09 10.12 -31.63
CA THR A 36 18.60 9.52 -32.87
C THR A 36 17.89 10.17 -34.04
N VAL A 37 18.65 10.82 -34.92
CA VAL A 37 18.13 11.46 -36.14
C VAL A 37 18.30 10.50 -37.31
N LEU A 38 17.19 10.03 -37.88
CA LEU A 38 17.18 9.29 -39.14
C LEU A 38 16.28 10.04 -40.12
N GLY A 39 16.90 10.83 -41.00
CA GLY A 39 16.21 11.61 -42.04
C GLY A 39 15.34 12.76 -41.50
N SER A 40 14.45 13.26 -42.36
CA SER A 40 13.65 14.48 -42.17
C SER A 40 12.55 14.40 -41.09
N ASN A 41 12.50 13.33 -40.30
CA ASN A 41 11.45 13.11 -39.29
C ASN A 41 12.06 12.85 -37.91
N ILE A 42 11.87 13.79 -36.99
CA ILE A 42 12.30 13.66 -35.58
C ILE A 42 11.21 12.90 -34.81
N ARG A 43 11.50 11.69 -34.33
CA ARG A 43 10.66 10.98 -33.36
C ARG A 43 11.25 11.14 -31.96
N LEU A 44 10.57 11.90 -31.10
CA LEU A 44 10.87 11.98 -29.68
C LEU A 44 10.28 10.77 -28.96
N PHE A 45 11.12 9.80 -28.60
CA PHE A 45 10.75 8.74 -27.66
C PHE A 45 11.13 9.21 -26.26
N SER A 46 10.11 9.45 -25.42
CA SER A 46 10.33 9.64 -23.99
C SER A 46 10.49 8.27 -23.34
N THR A 47 11.72 7.80 -23.17
CA THR A 47 11.98 6.75 -22.18
C THR A 47 11.82 7.40 -20.81
N ALA A 48 10.69 7.14 -20.15
CA ALA A 48 10.52 7.50 -18.75
C ALA A 48 11.51 6.65 -17.95
N ASN A 49 12.71 7.18 -17.71
CA ASN A 49 13.68 6.57 -16.83
C ASN A 49 13.20 6.76 -15.39
N LYS A 50 12.30 5.87 -14.93
CA LYS A 50 11.94 5.75 -13.52
C LYS A 50 13.04 5.00 -12.79
N ASN A 51 14.22 5.60 -12.69
CA ASN A 51 15.12 5.30 -11.58
C ASN A 51 14.62 6.04 -10.33
N SER A 52 13.41 5.69 -9.88
CA SER A 52 13.04 5.91 -8.49
C SER A 52 13.49 4.66 -7.76
N ASN A 53 14.60 4.75 -7.04
CA ASN A 53 14.88 3.83 -5.95
C ASN A 53 13.83 4.10 -4.86
N LYS A 54 12.57 3.75 -5.15
CA LYS A 54 11.44 3.92 -4.25
C LYS A 54 11.59 2.79 -3.26
N MET A 55 12.20 3.11 -2.11
CA MET A 55 12.15 2.29 -0.91
C MET A 55 10.70 1.82 -0.75
N SER A 56 10.48 0.54 -1.04
CA SER A 56 9.16 -0.05 -0.95
C SER A 56 8.92 -0.34 0.52
N ASN A 57 7.87 0.23 1.09
CA ASN A 57 7.54 0.03 2.49
C ASN A 57 6.52 -1.09 2.63
N SER A 58 6.60 -1.80 3.74
CA SER A 58 5.54 -2.66 4.27
C SER A 58 4.67 -1.86 5.24
N LEU A 59 3.52 -2.40 5.63
CA LEU A 59 2.61 -1.77 6.59
C LEU A 59 2.50 -2.64 7.84
N GLU A 60 2.71 -2.03 9.00
CA GLU A 60 2.39 -2.60 10.30
C GLU A 60 1.01 -2.14 10.69
N HIS A 61 0.14 -3.09 11.03
CA HIS A 61 -1.17 -2.88 11.61
C HIS A 61 -1.15 -3.47 13.02
N ILE A 62 -1.03 -2.61 14.04
CA ILE A 62 -0.85 -3.00 15.44
C ILE A 62 -2.09 -2.65 16.24
N LEU A 63 -2.52 -3.61 17.07
CA LEU A 63 -3.63 -3.47 17.99
C LEU A 63 -3.18 -3.71 19.43
N PHE A 64 -3.63 -2.85 20.33
CA PHE A 64 -3.61 -3.08 21.77
C PHE A 64 -5.02 -3.34 22.27
N MET A 65 -5.21 -4.44 22.98
CA MET A 65 -6.52 -4.97 23.36
C MET A 65 -6.64 -5.18 24.87
N GLN A 66 -7.86 -5.04 25.37
CA GLN A 66 -8.26 -5.46 26.71
C GLN A 66 -9.20 -6.65 26.55
N LEU A 67 -8.73 -7.83 26.92
CA LEU A 67 -9.50 -9.07 26.94
C LEU A 67 -9.89 -9.43 28.37
N LYS A 68 -10.95 -10.21 28.51
CA LYS A 68 -11.36 -10.81 29.79
C LYS A 68 -10.23 -11.65 30.39
N GLU A 69 -9.99 -11.54 31.70
CA GLU A 69 -8.98 -12.34 32.40
C GLU A 69 -9.42 -13.80 32.61
N ASP A 70 -10.73 -14.07 32.59
CA ASP A 70 -11.34 -15.39 32.73
C ASP A 70 -11.61 -16.07 31.37
N MET A 71 -10.92 -15.63 30.31
CA MET A 71 -11.03 -16.25 28.99
C MET A 71 -10.64 -17.72 29.04
N THR A 72 -11.53 -18.58 28.55
CA THR A 72 -11.30 -20.04 28.57
C THR A 72 -10.21 -20.44 27.58
N GLU A 73 -9.58 -21.58 27.82
CA GLU A 73 -8.61 -22.15 26.86
C GLU A 73 -9.24 -22.36 25.47
N GLN A 74 -10.52 -22.73 25.42
CA GLN A 74 -11.24 -22.90 24.16
C GLN A 74 -11.38 -21.57 23.40
N GLN A 75 -11.69 -20.47 24.09
CA GLN A 75 -11.77 -19.14 23.48
C GLN A 75 -10.40 -18.68 22.99
N TYR A 76 -9.36 -18.84 23.82
CA TYR A 76 -7.98 -18.50 23.44
C TYR A 76 -7.53 -19.29 22.21
N ASN A 77 -7.72 -20.61 22.21
CA ASN A 77 -7.36 -21.49 21.10
C ASN A 77 -8.19 -21.18 19.84
N GLY A 78 -9.46 -20.82 19.99
CA GLY A 78 -10.31 -20.35 18.91
C GLY A 78 -9.71 -19.13 18.20
N LEU A 79 -9.26 -18.13 18.96
CA LEU A 79 -8.59 -16.95 18.42
C LEU A 79 -7.28 -17.31 17.71
N VAL A 80 -6.41 -18.08 18.36
CA VAL A 80 -5.08 -18.44 17.81
C VAL A 80 -5.21 -19.27 16.53
N ASN A 81 -6.10 -20.27 16.51
CA ASN A 81 -6.33 -21.09 15.33
C ASN A 81 -6.89 -20.26 14.17
N HIS A 82 -7.79 -19.32 14.48
CA HIS A 82 -8.36 -18.43 13.47
C HIS A 82 -7.32 -17.43 12.93
N ILE A 83 -6.41 -16.96 13.78
CA ILE A 83 -5.26 -16.14 13.38
C ILE A 83 -4.36 -16.90 12.41
N ALA A 84 -4.03 -18.16 12.69
CA ALA A 84 -3.24 -19.00 11.79
C ALA A 84 -3.92 -19.13 10.42
N LYS A 85 -5.24 -19.40 10.42
CA LYS A 85 -6.04 -19.45 9.19
C LYS A 85 -6.01 -18.13 8.41
N MET A 86 -6.10 -16.98 9.09
CA MET A 86 -5.99 -15.67 8.44
C MET A 86 -4.62 -15.49 7.78
N GLN A 87 -3.54 -15.81 8.48
CA GLN A 87 -2.18 -15.67 7.95
C GLN A 87 -1.95 -16.55 6.71
N GLU A 88 -2.52 -17.75 6.67
CA GLU A 88 -2.40 -18.67 5.52
C GLU A 88 -3.23 -18.24 4.31
N ASN A 89 -4.39 -17.61 4.53
CA ASN A 89 -5.40 -17.47 3.48
C ASN A 89 -5.64 -16.02 3.02
N ILE A 90 -5.23 -15.00 3.78
CA ILE A 90 -5.43 -13.60 3.38
C ILE A 90 -4.23 -13.14 2.52
N PRO A 91 -4.44 -12.76 1.25
CA PRO A 91 -3.37 -12.26 0.40
C PRO A 91 -2.72 -10.99 0.98
N GLY A 92 -1.40 -10.91 0.88
CA GLY A 92 -0.64 -9.73 1.35
C GLY A 92 -0.26 -9.77 2.82
N VAL A 93 -0.86 -10.64 3.64
CA VAL A 93 -0.41 -10.87 5.02
C VAL A 93 0.92 -11.65 5.01
N ILE A 94 1.95 -11.09 5.65
CA ILE A 94 3.24 -11.75 5.83
C ILE A 94 3.26 -12.50 7.16
N THR A 95 2.79 -11.87 8.23
CA THR A 95 2.82 -12.44 9.58
C THR A 95 1.74 -11.82 10.44
N ILE A 96 1.14 -12.63 11.30
CA ILE A 96 0.28 -12.18 12.38
C ILE A 96 0.86 -12.70 13.71
N ASN A 97 1.02 -11.81 14.69
CA ASN A 97 1.42 -12.15 16.05
C ASN A 97 0.32 -11.74 17.02
N PHE A 98 0.09 -12.58 18.04
CA PHE A 98 -0.88 -12.33 19.11
C PHE A 98 -0.31 -12.87 20.42
N GLY A 99 -0.43 -12.10 21.51
CA GLY A 99 0.10 -12.54 22.79
C GLY A 99 -0.27 -11.65 23.96
N LYS A 100 -0.11 -12.20 25.17
CA LYS A 100 -0.36 -11.50 26.43
C LYS A 100 0.73 -10.45 26.66
N ASN A 101 0.33 -9.26 27.05
CA ASN A 101 1.24 -8.19 27.44
C ASN A 101 1.95 -8.57 28.74
N LEU A 102 3.28 -8.40 28.76
CA LEU A 102 4.11 -8.67 29.93
C LEU A 102 4.35 -7.41 30.79
N CYS A 103 4.11 -6.21 30.23
CA CYS A 103 4.32 -4.96 30.93
C CYS A 103 3.20 -4.71 31.95
N LYS A 104 3.56 -4.47 33.21
CA LYS A 104 2.60 -4.17 34.28
C LYS A 104 2.33 -2.67 34.42
N ASP A 105 3.37 -1.85 34.38
CA ASP A 105 3.28 -0.44 34.80
C ASP A 105 2.91 0.54 33.68
N ARG A 106 3.21 0.19 32.42
CA ARG A 106 3.02 1.08 31.25
C ARG A 106 2.07 0.50 30.20
N SER A 107 1.26 -0.48 30.60
CA SER A 107 0.30 -1.13 29.70
C SER A 107 -0.91 -0.27 29.37
N GLY A 108 -1.20 0.75 30.19
CA GLY A 108 -2.42 1.56 30.03
C GLY A 108 -3.72 0.73 30.13
N GLY A 109 -3.68 -0.42 30.80
CA GLY A 109 -4.80 -1.36 30.91
C GLY A 109 -4.88 -2.39 29.78
N TYR A 110 -4.06 -2.30 28.73
CA TYR A 110 -4.05 -3.28 27.63
C TYR A 110 -3.27 -4.54 28.02
N ASN A 111 -3.95 -5.67 28.07
CA ASN A 111 -3.40 -6.95 28.49
C ASN A 111 -3.03 -7.88 27.32
N TYR A 112 -3.35 -7.51 26.06
CA TYR A 112 -2.96 -8.24 24.86
C TYR A 112 -2.44 -7.33 23.75
N GLY A 113 -1.47 -7.84 22.99
CA GLY A 113 -0.97 -7.23 21.76
C GLY A 113 -1.29 -8.08 20.54
N TYR A 114 -1.56 -7.41 19.42
CA TYR A 114 -1.76 -8.02 18.11
C TYR A 114 -1.02 -7.21 17.06
N ARG A 115 -0.33 -7.89 16.14
CA ARG A 115 0.47 -7.26 15.10
C ARG A 115 0.24 -7.99 13.80
N VAL A 116 -0.03 -7.26 12.74
CA VAL A 116 -0.08 -7.76 11.37
C VAL A 116 0.95 -7.02 10.55
N LEU A 117 1.83 -7.78 9.91
CA LEU A 117 2.72 -7.25 8.89
C LEU A 117 2.12 -7.53 7.52
N LEU A 118 1.81 -6.47 6.78
CA LEU A 118 1.34 -6.53 5.40
C LEU A 118 2.47 -6.19 4.43
N ARG A 119 2.49 -6.87 3.29
CA ARG A 119 3.54 -6.73 2.26
C ARG A 119 3.58 -5.33 1.68
N ASP A 120 2.42 -4.78 1.34
CA ASP A 120 2.24 -3.45 0.79
C ASP A 120 1.14 -2.68 1.54
N PRO A 121 1.20 -1.33 1.63
CA PRO A 121 0.14 -0.55 2.25
C PRO A 121 -1.24 -0.71 1.58
N ALA A 122 -1.25 -1.07 0.29
CA ALA A 122 -2.47 -1.34 -0.45
C ALA A 122 -3.18 -2.62 0.03
N ASP A 123 -2.44 -3.58 0.62
CA ASP A 123 -3.02 -4.84 1.10
C ASP A 123 -3.96 -4.63 2.29
N LEU A 124 -3.88 -3.48 2.98
CA LEU A 124 -4.83 -3.15 4.05
C LEU A 124 -6.26 -3.10 3.52
N GLN A 125 -6.46 -2.62 2.29
CA GLN A 125 -7.79 -2.56 1.65
C GLN A 125 -8.34 -3.95 1.29
N VAL A 126 -7.47 -4.97 1.25
CA VAL A 126 -7.85 -6.37 1.04
C VAL A 126 -8.08 -7.06 2.38
N TYR A 127 -7.20 -6.82 3.36
CA TYR A 127 -7.26 -7.38 4.70
C TYR A 127 -8.50 -6.91 5.49
N ASP A 128 -8.77 -5.60 5.51
CA ASP A 128 -9.83 -5.01 6.32
C ASP A 128 -11.23 -5.59 6.08
N PRO A 129 -11.70 -5.71 4.81
CA PRO A 129 -13.00 -6.29 4.51
C PRO A 129 -12.97 -7.81 4.34
N HIS A 130 -11.83 -8.48 4.56
CA HIS A 130 -11.73 -9.92 4.29
C HIS A 130 -12.70 -10.72 5.19
N PRO A 131 -13.44 -11.72 4.66
CA PRO A 131 -14.38 -12.51 5.46
C PRO A 131 -13.76 -13.15 6.70
N LEU A 132 -12.55 -13.70 6.58
CA LEU A 132 -11.81 -14.26 7.72
C LEU A 132 -11.48 -13.20 8.78
N HIS A 133 -11.18 -11.96 8.39
CA HIS A 133 -10.95 -10.88 9.34
C HIS A 133 -12.26 -10.46 10.03
N ALA A 134 -13.39 -10.45 9.31
CA ALA A 134 -14.70 -10.21 9.92
C ALA A 134 -15.08 -11.32 10.93
N GLU A 135 -14.85 -12.58 10.61
CA GLU A 135 -15.02 -13.71 11.55
C GLU A 135 -14.13 -13.56 12.79
N PHE A 136 -12.87 -13.13 12.61
CA PHE A 136 -11.98 -12.85 13.74
C PHE A 136 -12.52 -11.73 14.64
N LYS A 137 -13.01 -10.63 14.06
CA LYS A 137 -13.62 -9.53 14.84
C LYS A 137 -14.80 -10.03 15.68
N ASN A 138 -15.60 -10.96 15.16
CA ASN A 138 -16.72 -11.54 15.90
C ASN A 138 -16.23 -12.36 17.10
N LEU A 139 -15.25 -13.26 16.92
CA LEU A 139 -14.63 -14.00 18.02
C LEU A 139 -14.02 -13.06 19.06
N LEU A 140 -13.35 -11.99 18.60
CA LEU A 140 -12.74 -10.99 19.46
C LEU A 140 -13.79 -10.21 20.26
N ASN A 141 -14.94 -9.90 19.68
CA ASN A 141 -16.04 -9.19 20.34
C ASN A 141 -16.61 -9.97 21.53
N GLU A 142 -16.52 -11.30 21.53
CA GLU A 142 -17.01 -12.13 22.64
C GLU A 142 -16.10 -12.03 23.89
N VAL A 143 -14.82 -11.74 23.69
CA VAL A 143 -13.80 -11.77 24.75
C VAL A 143 -13.24 -10.40 25.12
N ARG A 144 -13.37 -9.37 24.28
CA ARG A 144 -12.87 -8.03 24.59
C ARG A 144 -13.78 -7.29 25.56
N THR A 145 -13.18 -6.47 26.41
CA THR A 145 -13.90 -5.62 27.38
C THR A 145 -14.03 -4.18 26.93
N SER A 146 -13.18 -3.74 26.00
CA SER A 146 -13.20 -2.38 25.43
C SER A 146 -12.80 -2.40 23.95
N PRO A 147 -13.01 -1.29 23.21
CA PRO A 147 -12.48 -1.15 21.84
C PRO A 147 -10.95 -1.18 21.84
N PRO A 148 -10.30 -1.84 20.86
CA PRO A 148 -8.85 -1.80 20.72
C PRO A 148 -8.36 -0.42 20.28
N ILE A 149 -7.13 -0.08 20.65
CA ILE A 149 -6.37 0.98 19.97
C ILE A 149 -5.69 0.36 18.77
N VAL A 150 -5.86 0.99 17.61
CA VAL A 150 -5.27 0.56 16.33
C VAL A 150 -4.25 1.61 15.89
N SER A 151 -3.10 1.17 15.40
CA SER A 151 -2.06 2.02 14.82
C SER A 151 -1.50 1.39 13.56
N ASP A 152 -1.60 2.14 12.47
CA ASP A 152 -1.06 1.75 11.17
C ASP A 152 0.14 2.64 10.82
N PHE A 153 1.27 2.03 10.47
CA PHE A 153 2.46 2.78 10.07
C PHE A 153 3.34 2.00 9.10
N LEU A 154 4.16 2.74 8.38
CA LEU A 154 5.06 2.18 7.37
C LEU A 154 6.36 1.70 8.02
N VAL A 155 6.83 0.53 7.60
CA VAL A 155 8.14 -0.01 7.96
C VAL A 155 8.95 -0.31 6.71
N PRO A 156 10.30 -0.30 6.80
CA PRO A 156 11.13 -0.79 5.70
C PRO A 156 10.73 -2.22 5.36
N ARG A 157 10.55 -2.51 4.07
CA ARG A 157 10.29 -3.88 3.62
C ARG A 157 11.48 -4.77 3.98
N GLN A 158 11.18 -5.87 4.66
CA GLN A 158 12.15 -6.90 5.02
C GLN A 158 12.41 -7.85 3.85
#